data_AF-A0A5N7J888-F1
#
_entry.id   AF-A0A5N7J888-F1
#
_cell.length_a   1.000
_cell.length_b   1.000
_cell.length_c   1.000
_cell.angle_alpha   90.00
_cell.angle_beta   90.00
_cell.angle_gamma   90.00
#
_symmetry.space_group_name_H-M   'P 1'
#
loop_
_entity.id
_entity.type
_entity.pdbx_description
1 polymer ?
#
loop_
_entity_poly.entity_id
_entity_poly.type
_entity_poly.pdbx_seq_one_letter_code
_entity_poly.pdbx_strand_id
1 'polypeptide(L)'
;MSINKYSFRKRLLSAPALKKCNSDKSPSVLTRSALRYVLFNPTSTGTASHVRKLVRKVAQPMINYGDFLCKTNKNYDSLWIVFEDSISNLVISPLFRNNSENTNEISTFLAVLEELKASIIPAIIGLNSMVSAVISLKGMESSITRASSLIELESKAFVGLLNKSVSTLDRIVLIGKTQIPVLIEV
;
A
#
# COMPACT_ATOMS: atom_id res chain seq x y z
N MET A 1 30.51 -12.42 27.18
CA MET A 1 29.97 -13.79 27.14
C MET A 1 28.45 -13.69 27.03
N SER A 2 27.93 -14.17 25.90
CA SER A 2 26.53 -14.46 25.52
C SER A 2 25.38 -13.46 25.74
N ILE A 3 24.88 -13.02 24.59
CA ILE A 3 23.53 -12.56 24.26
C ILE A 3 22.49 -13.66 24.57
N ASN A 4 21.33 -13.29 25.12
CA ASN A 4 20.08 -14.04 24.97
C ASN A 4 18.93 -13.03 24.85
N LYS A 5 18.46 -12.79 23.62
CA LYS A 5 17.33 -13.46 22.92
C LYS A 5 15.99 -12.74 23.14
N TYR A 6 15.69 -11.87 22.19
CA TYR A 6 14.40 -11.66 21.55
C TYR A 6 13.16 -12.19 22.30
N SER A 7 12.55 -11.31 23.09
CA SER A 7 11.19 -11.47 23.61
C SER A 7 10.42 -10.17 23.39
N PHE A 8 10.06 -9.87 22.13
CA PHE A 8 9.03 -8.88 21.83
C PHE A 8 8.18 -9.38 20.65
N ARG A 9 7.48 -10.49 20.88
CA ARG A 9 6.39 -10.97 20.02
C ARG A 9 5.19 -11.25 20.90
N LYS A 10 4.23 -10.32 20.89
CA LYS A 10 2.77 -10.46 21.13
C LYS A 10 2.25 -9.23 21.87
N ARG A 11 1.75 -8.26 21.10
CA ARG A 11 0.57 -7.42 21.39
C ARG A 11 0.61 -6.24 20.43
N LEU A 12 -0.15 -6.32 19.34
CA LEU A 12 -0.78 -5.20 18.61
C LEU A 12 -1.33 -5.68 17.25
N LEU A 13 -2.13 -6.74 17.21
CA LEU A 13 -2.95 -7.04 16.05
C LEU A 13 -4.26 -7.69 16.50
N SER A 14 -5.15 -6.90 17.09
CA SER A 14 -6.59 -7.16 17.02
C SER A 14 -7.19 -6.15 16.05
N ALA A 15 -6.87 -6.33 14.77
CA ALA A 15 -7.62 -5.70 13.69
C ALA A 15 -9.00 -6.39 13.59
N PRO A 16 -10.10 -5.64 13.42
CA PRO A 16 -11.43 -6.24 13.31
C PRO A 16 -11.51 -7.14 12.07
N ALA A 17 -12.23 -8.25 12.24
CA ALA A 17 -12.37 -9.38 11.32
C ALA A 17 -12.26 -9.02 9.83
N LEU A 18 -11.24 -9.58 9.17
CA LEU A 18 -11.08 -9.57 7.71
C LEU A 18 -12.32 -10.18 7.06
N LYS A 19 -13.16 -9.33 6.49
CA LYS A 19 -14.25 -9.72 5.59
C LYS A 19 -13.62 -10.49 4.41
N LYS A 20 -14.11 -11.69 4.10
CA LYS A 20 -13.64 -12.48 2.94
C LYS A 20 -13.66 -11.58 1.68
N CYS A 21 -12.50 -11.41 1.01
CA CYS A 21 -12.46 -10.75 -0.31
C CYS A 21 -13.28 -11.64 -1.26
N ASN A 22 -14.27 -11.10 -1.98
CA ASN A 22 -15.08 -11.90 -2.90
C ASN A 22 -14.37 -12.09 -4.27
N SER A 23 -14.71 -13.18 -4.96
CA SER A 23 -13.92 -13.81 -6.03
C SER A 23 -13.91 -13.13 -7.41
N ASP A 24 -12.74 -13.26 -8.06
CA ASP A 24 -12.36 -13.44 -9.49
C ASP A 24 -13.02 -12.66 -10.63
N LYS A 25 -13.17 -11.33 -10.51
CA LYS A 25 -13.35 -10.49 -11.70
C LYS A 25 -12.43 -9.27 -11.67
N SER A 26 -11.61 -9.12 -12.72
CA SER A 26 -10.90 -7.88 -13.02
C SER A 26 -11.91 -6.74 -13.18
N PRO A 27 -11.65 -5.54 -12.62
CA PRO A 27 -12.60 -4.44 -12.68
C PRO A 27 -12.85 -3.99 -14.13
N SER A 28 -14.11 -3.90 -14.54
CA SER A 28 -14.52 -3.30 -15.81
C SER A 28 -14.30 -1.79 -15.75
N VAL A 29 -13.68 -1.22 -16.80
CA VAL A 29 -13.38 0.22 -16.92
C VAL A 29 -14.63 1.07 -16.68
N LEU A 30 -14.57 1.95 -15.67
CA LEU A 30 -15.57 3.00 -15.43
C LEU A 30 -15.60 3.95 -16.65
N THR A 31 -16.63 3.85 -17.49
CA THR A 31 -16.82 4.84 -18.56
C THR A 31 -17.15 6.20 -17.94
N ARG A 32 -16.33 7.22 -18.22
CA ARG A 32 -16.49 8.62 -17.75
C ARG A 32 -17.91 9.18 -17.88
N SER A 33 -18.69 8.68 -18.84
CA SER A 33 -20.10 9.04 -19.06
C SER A 33 -21.04 8.66 -17.92
N ALA A 34 -20.81 7.52 -17.25
CA ALA A 34 -21.69 7.02 -16.18
C ALA A 34 -21.52 7.80 -14.87
N LEU A 35 -20.29 8.20 -14.54
CA LEU A 35 -20.00 9.05 -13.37
C LEU A 35 -20.57 10.47 -13.55
N ARG A 36 -20.49 11.03 -14.77
CA ARG A 36 -21.00 12.39 -15.05
C ARG A 36 -22.52 12.51 -14.91
N TYR A 37 -23.26 11.48 -15.32
CA TYR A 37 -24.72 11.48 -15.27
C TYR A 37 -25.28 11.48 -13.84
N VAL A 38 -24.62 10.79 -12.90
CA VAL A 38 -25.09 10.70 -11.50
C VAL A 38 -24.68 11.93 -10.68
N LEU A 39 -23.52 12.55 -10.99
CA LEU A 39 -22.97 13.66 -10.20
C LEU A 39 -23.49 15.06 -10.60
N PHE A 40 -24.04 15.26 -11.80
CA PHE A 40 -24.31 16.61 -12.34
C PHE A 40 -25.73 16.87 -12.86
N ASN A 41 -26.70 15.97 -12.67
CA ASN A 41 -28.09 16.21 -13.08
C ASN A 41 -29.06 16.16 -11.89
N PRO A 42 -29.16 17.22 -11.07
CA PRO A 42 -30.21 17.34 -10.06
C PRO A 42 -31.62 17.56 -10.68
N THR A 43 -31.73 17.72 -12.00
CA THR A 43 -32.97 18.10 -12.70
C THR A 43 -33.53 17.05 -13.66
N SER A 44 -32.94 15.85 -13.78
CA SER A 44 -33.56 14.80 -14.59
C SER A 44 -34.70 14.14 -13.82
N THR A 45 -35.91 14.32 -14.30
CA THR A 45 -37.19 13.70 -13.89
C THR A 45 -37.22 12.19 -14.14
N GLY A 46 -36.21 11.45 -13.67
CA GLY A 46 -36.22 9.99 -13.64
C GLY A 46 -36.96 9.50 -12.41
N THR A 47 -37.83 8.49 -12.56
CA THR A 47 -38.42 7.81 -11.39
C THR A 47 -37.30 7.33 -10.46
N ALA A 48 -37.49 7.37 -9.13
CA ALA A 48 -36.48 6.94 -8.15
C ALA A 48 -35.91 5.53 -8.44
N SER A 49 -36.69 4.68 -9.12
CA SER A 49 -36.26 3.37 -9.64
C SER A 49 -35.14 3.45 -10.68
N HIS A 50 -35.19 4.41 -11.61
CA HIS A 50 -34.17 4.64 -12.63
C HIS A 50 -32.85 5.09 -12.00
N VAL A 51 -32.89 6.04 -11.07
CA VAL A 51 -31.72 6.52 -10.32
C VAL A 51 -31.05 5.38 -9.56
N ARG A 52 -31.82 4.56 -8.83
CA ARG A 52 -31.29 3.38 -8.13
C ARG A 52 -30.63 2.36 -9.07
N LYS A 53 -31.19 2.14 -10.27
CA LYS A 53 -30.59 1.25 -11.27
C LYS A 53 -29.23 1.77 -11.76
N LEU A 54 -29.11 3.08 -12.02
CA LEU A 54 -27.84 3.70 -12.42
C LEU A 54 -26.80 3.63 -11.29
N VAL A 55 -27.21 3.95 -10.07
CA VAL A 55 -26.37 3.89 -8.88
C VAL A 55 -25.82 2.47 -8.67
N ARG A 56 -26.64 1.43 -8.82
CA ARG A 56 -26.17 0.04 -8.73
C ARG A 56 -25.15 -0.31 -9.81
N LYS A 57 -25.35 0.18 -11.06
CA LYS A 57 -24.39 -0.01 -12.15
C LYS A 57 -23.04 0.65 -11.89
N VAL A 58 -23.02 1.78 -11.18
CA VAL A 58 -21.77 2.47 -10.79
C VAL A 58 -21.13 1.82 -9.56
N ALA A 59 -21.94 1.41 -8.58
CA ALA A 59 -21.45 0.79 -7.35
C ALA A 59 -20.78 -0.57 -7.59
N GLN A 60 -21.24 -1.37 -8.57
CA GLN A 60 -20.68 -2.70 -8.81
C GLN A 60 -19.20 -2.67 -9.25
N PRO A 61 -18.77 -1.86 -10.24
CA PRO A 61 -17.35 -1.67 -10.55
C PRO A 61 -16.53 -1.19 -9.35
N MET A 62 -17.08 -0.31 -8.52
CA MET A 62 -16.40 0.16 -7.30
C MET A 62 -16.19 -0.97 -6.28
N ILE A 63 -17.18 -1.85 -6.10
CA ILE A 63 -17.05 -3.04 -5.26
C ILE A 63 -15.96 -3.96 -5.81
N ASN A 64 -15.99 -4.24 -7.11
CA ASN A 64 -14.97 -5.08 -7.76
C ASN A 64 -13.56 -4.50 -7.62
N TYR A 65 -13.43 -3.17 -7.71
CA TYR A 65 -12.16 -2.48 -7.48
C TYR A 65 -11.70 -2.61 -6.03
N GLY A 66 -12.61 -2.48 -5.05
CA GLY A 66 -12.30 -2.74 -3.64
C GLY A 66 -11.80 -4.17 -3.39
N ASP A 67 -12.47 -5.17 -3.98
CA ASP A 67 -12.03 -6.57 -3.89
C ASP A 67 -10.65 -6.80 -4.57
N PHE A 68 -10.40 -6.12 -5.69
CA PHE A 68 -9.10 -6.13 -6.36
C PHE A 68 -8.00 -5.54 -5.47
N LEU A 69 -8.26 -4.42 -4.80
CA LEU A 69 -7.32 -3.83 -3.83
C LEU A 69 -7.04 -4.81 -2.67
N CYS A 70 -8.07 -5.44 -2.11
CA CYS A 70 -7.95 -6.45 -1.03
C CYS A 70 -6.96 -7.57 -1.40
N LYS A 71 -7.08 -8.11 -2.62
CA LYS A 71 -6.17 -9.15 -3.12
C LYS A 71 -4.76 -8.62 -3.36
N THR A 72 -4.65 -7.46 -3.97
CA THR A 72 -3.37 -6.83 -4.31
C THR A 72 -2.58 -6.48 -3.06
N ASN A 73 -3.24 -5.98 -2.01
CA ASN A 73 -2.65 -5.69 -0.71
C ASN A 73 -2.01 -6.92 -0.08
N LYS A 74 -2.72 -8.05 -0.07
CA LYS A 74 -2.20 -9.32 0.47
C LYS A 74 -0.99 -9.80 -0.31
N ASN A 75 -1.06 -9.75 -1.64
CA ASN A 75 0.05 -10.13 -2.49
C ASN A 75 1.27 -9.22 -2.25
N TYR A 76 1.06 -7.91 -2.19
CA TYR A 76 2.12 -6.94 -1.90
C TYR A 76 2.78 -7.21 -0.55
N ASP A 77 2.03 -7.38 0.53
CA ASP A 77 2.63 -7.64 1.86
C ASP A 77 3.45 -8.95 1.85
N SER A 78 2.96 -10.00 1.18
CA SER A 78 3.69 -11.26 1.06
C SER A 78 5.02 -11.11 0.31
N LEU A 79 5.02 -10.39 -0.82
CA LEU A 79 6.23 -10.14 -1.61
C LEU A 79 7.19 -9.20 -0.87
N TRP A 80 6.64 -8.21 -0.16
CA TRP A 80 7.43 -7.26 0.60
C TRP A 80 8.16 -7.93 1.77
N ILE A 81 7.53 -8.88 2.47
CA ILE A 81 8.18 -9.67 3.52
C ILE A 81 9.38 -10.44 2.95
N VAL A 82 9.21 -11.11 1.80
CA VAL A 82 10.30 -11.85 1.14
C VAL A 82 11.44 -10.90 0.74
N PHE A 83 11.11 -9.74 0.19
CA PHE A 83 12.07 -8.71 -0.14
C PHE A 83 12.82 -8.21 1.11
N GLU A 84 12.10 -7.84 2.18
CA GLU A 84 12.67 -7.36 3.43
C GLU A 84 13.64 -8.37 4.03
N ASP A 85 13.24 -9.65 4.09
CA ASP A 85 14.08 -10.72 4.64
C ASP A 85 15.34 -10.91 3.79
N SER A 86 15.20 -10.91 2.47
CA SER A 86 16.33 -11.10 1.54
C SER A 86 17.36 -9.97 1.67
N ILE A 87 16.90 -8.71 1.66
CA ILE A 87 17.80 -7.56 1.76
C ILE A 87 18.36 -7.43 3.19
N SER A 88 17.56 -7.66 4.23
CA SER A 88 18.06 -7.64 5.61
C SER A 88 19.16 -8.69 5.82
N ASN A 89 18.96 -9.91 5.30
CA ASN A 89 19.97 -10.97 5.39
C ASN A 89 21.25 -10.62 4.64
N LEU A 90 21.13 -9.99 3.46
CA LEU A 90 22.28 -9.50 2.71
C LEU A 90 23.07 -8.47 3.50
N VAL A 91 22.40 -7.44 4.03
CA VAL A 91 23.04 -6.33 4.76
C VAL A 91 23.61 -6.77 6.11
N ILE A 92 23.07 -7.81 6.75
CA ILE A 92 23.59 -8.35 8.03
C ILE A 92 24.72 -9.37 7.78
N SER A 93 24.86 -9.86 6.55
CA SER A 93 25.85 -10.89 6.21
C SER A 93 27.28 -10.44 6.51
N PRO A 94 28.15 -11.32 7.06
CA PRO A 94 29.58 -11.02 7.22
C PRO A 94 30.27 -10.62 5.92
N LEU A 95 29.76 -11.09 4.77
CA LEU A 95 30.25 -10.74 3.44
C LEU A 95 30.02 -9.25 3.11
N PHE A 96 28.98 -8.63 3.66
CA PHE A 96 28.71 -7.21 3.47
C PHE A 96 29.64 -6.35 4.33
N ARG A 97 29.96 -6.82 5.54
CA ARG A 97 30.77 -6.09 6.54
C ARG A 97 32.27 -6.08 6.26
N ASN A 98 32.80 -7.18 5.73
CA ASN A 98 34.25 -7.39 5.62
C ASN A 98 34.82 -7.02 4.26
N ASN A 99 34.02 -6.47 3.36
CA ASN A 99 34.39 -6.25 1.97
C ASN A 99 34.83 -4.80 1.75
N SER A 100 36.05 -4.46 2.21
CA SER A 100 36.62 -3.11 2.06
C SER A 100 36.82 -2.71 0.60
N GLU A 101 36.95 -3.69 -0.30
CA GLU A 101 37.13 -3.47 -1.75
C GLU A 101 35.83 -3.04 -2.47
N ASN A 102 34.66 -3.36 -1.91
CA ASN A 102 33.36 -3.13 -2.56
C ASN A 102 32.55 -2.00 -1.90
N THR A 103 33.21 -1.13 -1.12
CA THR A 103 32.56 -0.01 -0.42
C THR A 103 31.75 0.90 -1.36
N ASN A 104 32.24 1.13 -2.58
CA ASN A 104 31.53 1.90 -3.60
C ASN A 104 30.25 1.19 -4.07
N GLU A 105 30.31 -0.10 -4.37
CA GLU A 105 29.14 -0.90 -4.80
C GLU A 105 28.07 -0.93 -3.70
N ILE A 106 28.51 -1.11 -2.45
CA ILE A 106 27.64 -1.07 -1.27
C ILE A 106 26.98 0.30 -1.15
N SER A 107 27.73 1.38 -1.28
CA SER A 107 27.20 2.75 -1.24
C SER A 107 26.17 2.99 -2.34
N THR A 108 26.47 2.58 -3.59
CA THR A 108 25.53 2.66 -4.72
C THR A 108 24.27 1.84 -4.47
N PHE A 109 24.40 0.62 -3.96
CA PHE A 109 23.25 -0.21 -3.60
C PHE A 109 22.35 0.45 -2.55
N LEU A 110 22.93 1.03 -1.49
CA LEU A 110 22.17 1.75 -0.47
C LEU A 110 21.52 3.02 -1.03
N ALA A 111 22.18 3.71 -1.97
CA ALA A 111 21.59 4.86 -2.66
C ALA A 111 20.35 4.46 -3.49
N VAL A 112 20.40 3.31 -4.19
CA VAL A 112 19.22 2.79 -4.91
C VAL A 112 18.06 2.47 -3.96
N LEU A 113 18.33 1.97 -2.75
CA LEU A 113 17.28 1.76 -1.74
C LEU A 113 16.66 3.07 -1.25
N GLU A 114 17.47 4.13 -1.09
CA GLU A 114 16.99 5.48 -0.77
C GLU A 114 16.14 6.07 -1.91
N GLU A 115 16.53 5.86 -3.17
CA GLU A 115 15.75 6.26 -4.34
C GLU A 115 14.42 5.50 -4.42
N LEU A 116 14.43 4.20 -4.16
CA LEU A 116 13.22 3.39 -4.07
C LEU A 116 12.28 3.97 -2.99
N LYS A 117 12.80 4.30 -1.81
CA LYS A 117 12.03 4.97 -0.74
C LYS A 117 11.44 6.29 -1.23
N ALA A 118 12.25 7.13 -1.87
CA ALA A 118 11.82 8.42 -2.40
C ALA A 118 10.69 8.28 -3.45
N SER A 119 10.68 7.19 -4.22
CA SER A 119 9.59 6.90 -5.19
C SER A 119 8.26 6.49 -4.53
N ILE A 120 8.29 5.91 -3.32
CA ILE A 120 7.09 5.45 -2.60
C ILE A 120 6.31 6.62 -1.99
N ILE A 121 6.99 7.67 -1.53
CA ILE A 121 6.36 8.81 -0.84
C ILE A 121 5.31 9.52 -1.74
N PRO A 122 5.59 9.88 -3.00
CA PRO A 122 4.59 10.44 -3.90
C PRO A 122 3.38 9.51 -4.11
N ALA A 123 3.59 8.19 -4.15
CA ALA A 123 2.50 7.23 -4.29
C ALA A 123 1.56 7.25 -3.08
N ILE A 124 2.11 7.35 -1.86
CA ILE A 124 1.32 7.52 -0.62
C ILE A 124 0.46 8.79 -0.70
N ILE A 125 1.03 9.91 -1.14
CA ILE A 125 0.30 11.19 -1.28
C ILE A 125 -0.84 11.04 -2.30
N GLY A 126 -0.56 10.45 -3.47
CA GLY A 126 -1.58 10.21 -4.51
C GLY A 126 -2.71 9.32 -4.02
N LEU A 127 -2.40 8.24 -3.28
CA LEU A 127 -3.40 7.35 -2.69
C LEU A 127 -4.25 8.05 -1.64
N ASN A 128 -3.68 8.90 -0.78
CA ASN A 128 -4.45 9.66 0.19
C ASN A 128 -5.41 10.66 -0.47
N SER A 129 -5.02 11.25 -1.60
CA SER A 129 -5.90 12.08 -2.42
C SER A 129 -7.06 11.25 -3.00
N MET A 130 -6.77 10.06 -3.55
CA MET A 130 -7.79 9.12 -4.02
C MET A 130 -8.75 8.70 -2.91
N VAL A 131 -8.24 8.39 -1.72
CA VAL A 131 -9.06 8.06 -0.53
C VAL A 131 -10.01 9.20 -0.21
N SER A 132 -9.53 10.43 -0.20
CA SER A 132 -10.34 11.61 0.07
C SER A 132 -11.45 11.79 -0.97
N ALA A 133 -11.14 11.59 -2.25
CA ALA A 133 -12.12 11.64 -3.34
C ALA A 133 -13.16 10.51 -3.27
N VAL A 134 -12.79 9.33 -2.79
CA VAL A 134 -13.72 8.20 -2.64
C VAL A 134 -14.65 8.39 -1.42
N ILE A 135 -14.12 8.97 -0.33
CA ILE A 135 -14.90 9.27 0.88
C ILE A 135 -16.00 10.29 0.58
N SER A 136 -15.76 11.28 -0.30
CA SER A 136 -16.76 12.28 -0.67
C SER A 136 -18.00 11.70 -1.38
N LEU A 137 -17.92 10.47 -1.89
CA LEU A 137 -19.05 9.76 -2.51
C LEU A 137 -19.99 9.10 -1.48
N LYS A 138 -19.60 9.06 -0.20
CA LYS A 138 -20.46 8.52 0.87
C LYS A 138 -21.69 9.38 1.05
N GLY A 139 -22.83 8.74 1.36
CA GLY A 139 -24.11 9.43 1.57
C GLY A 139 -24.92 9.67 0.29
N MET A 140 -24.34 9.45 -0.90
CA MET A 140 -25.10 9.55 -2.16
C MET A 140 -26.23 8.51 -2.23
N GLU A 141 -25.88 7.24 -1.99
CA GLU A 141 -26.80 6.10 -1.97
C GLU A 141 -26.17 4.96 -1.17
N SER A 142 -26.98 4.05 -0.64
CA SER A 142 -26.50 2.97 0.25
C SER A 142 -25.45 2.07 -0.42
N SER A 143 -25.64 1.73 -1.69
CA SER A 143 -24.71 0.86 -2.43
C SER A 143 -23.38 1.56 -2.76
N ILE A 144 -23.41 2.86 -3.09
CA ILE A 144 -22.19 3.65 -3.30
C ILE A 144 -21.45 3.81 -1.97
N THR A 145 -22.16 4.15 -0.90
CA THR A 145 -21.58 4.29 0.45
C THR A 145 -20.84 3.01 0.87
N ARG A 146 -21.44 1.85 0.62
CA ARG A 146 -20.81 0.55 0.89
C ARG A 146 -19.55 0.35 0.04
N ALA A 147 -19.61 0.65 -1.25
CA ALA A 147 -18.48 0.50 -2.17
C ALA A 147 -17.32 1.45 -1.82
N SER A 148 -17.62 2.72 -1.57
CA SER A 148 -16.64 3.72 -1.12
C SER A 148 -15.97 3.33 0.19
N SER A 149 -16.74 2.80 1.14
CA SER A 149 -16.18 2.36 2.44
C SER A 149 -15.22 1.17 2.27
N LEU A 150 -15.49 0.26 1.34
CA LEU A 150 -14.59 -0.84 1.01
C LEU A 150 -13.29 -0.32 0.37
N ILE A 151 -13.41 0.55 -0.65
CA ILE A 151 -12.23 1.13 -1.31
C ILE A 151 -11.39 1.95 -0.33
N GLU A 152 -12.03 2.76 0.54
CA GLU A 152 -11.34 3.50 1.59
C GLU A 152 -10.53 2.57 2.49
N LEU A 153 -11.18 1.51 3.00
CA LEU A 153 -10.54 0.55 3.90
C LEU A 153 -9.29 -0.06 3.25
N GLU A 154 -9.44 -0.57 2.03
CA GLU A 154 -8.34 -1.25 1.33
C GLU A 154 -7.25 -0.28 0.87
N SER A 155 -7.61 0.94 0.49
CA SER A 155 -6.61 1.96 0.13
C SER A 155 -5.80 2.41 1.35
N LYS A 156 -6.46 2.61 2.50
CA LYS A 156 -5.77 2.92 3.77
C LYS A 156 -4.88 1.76 4.22
N ALA A 157 -5.33 0.51 4.06
CA ALA A 157 -4.50 -0.65 4.31
C ALA A 157 -3.24 -0.65 3.42
N PHE A 158 -3.39 -0.34 2.13
CA PHE A 158 -2.25 -0.24 1.22
C PHE A 158 -1.28 0.90 1.60
N VAL A 159 -1.79 2.07 1.97
CA VAL A 159 -0.97 3.17 2.50
C VAL A 159 -0.18 2.71 3.74
N GLY A 160 -0.81 1.93 4.63
CA GLY A 160 -0.13 1.31 5.78
C GLY A 160 1.02 0.40 5.36
N LEU A 161 0.83 -0.42 4.31
CA LEU A 161 1.89 -1.27 3.76
C LEU A 161 3.02 -0.43 3.15
N LEU A 162 2.73 0.63 2.40
CA LEU A 162 3.75 1.51 1.85
C LEU A 162 4.55 2.24 2.94
N ASN A 163 3.89 2.68 4.02
CA ASN A 163 4.58 3.28 5.18
C ASN A 163 5.49 2.26 5.87
N LYS A 164 5.04 1.01 6.01
CA LYS A 164 5.89 -0.09 6.50
C LYS A 164 7.10 -0.28 5.58
N SER A 165 6.91 -0.26 4.26
CA SER A 165 7.99 -0.36 3.28
C SER A 165 9.03 0.74 3.43
N VAL A 166 8.60 2.00 3.55
CA VAL A 166 9.48 3.15 3.82
C VAL A 166 10.29 2.95 5.09
N SER A 167 9.63 2.58 6.19
CA SER A 167 10.30 2.36 7.48
C SER A 167 11.31 1.19 7.43
N THR A 168 10.97 0.11 6.73
CA THR A 168 11.89 -1.02 6.51
C THR A 168 13.12 -0.58 5.70
N LEU A 169 12.93 0.21 4.64
CA LEU A 169 14.05 0.73 3.83
C LEU A 169 14.95 1.65 4.66
N ASP A 170 14.38 2.58 5.46
CA ASP A 170 15.15 3.43 6.37
C ASP A 170 16.02 2.60 7.32
N ARG A 171 15.43 1.56 7.93
CA ARG A 171 16.13 0.65 8.83
C ARG A 171 17.29 -0.06 8.13
N ILE A 172 17.04 -0.62 6.94
CA ILE A 172 18.05 -1.34 6.17
C ILE A 172 19.20 -0.41 5.77
N VAL A 173 18.88 0.78 5.28
CA VAL A 173 19.90 1.76 4.85
C VAL A 173 20.73 2.23 6.04
N LEU A 174 20.11 2.49 7.19
CA LEU A 174 20.82 2.86 8.41
C LEU A 174 21.81 1.76 8.83
N ILE A 175 21.35 0.51 8.89
CA ILE A 175 22.22 -0.63 9.23
C ILE A 175 23.35 -0.75 8.19
N GLY A 176 23.05 -0.67 6.90
CA GLY A 176 24.05 -0.74 5.83
C GLY A 176 25.13 0.33 5.96
N LYS A 177 24.74 1.59 6.20
CA LYS A 177 25.68 2.71 6.39
C LYS A 177 26.59 2.48 7.61
N THR A 178 26.08 1.88 8.69
CA THR A 178 26.92 1.59 9.88
C THR A 178 27.92 0.46 9.67
N GLN A 179 27.77 -0.35 8.63
CA GLN A 179 28.69 -1.44 8.32
C GLN A 179 29.80 -1.05 7.34
N ILE A 180 29.69 0.10 6.69
CA ILE A 180 30.77 0.62 5.85
C ILE A 180 31.88 1.11 6.80
N PRO A 181 33.10 0.53 6.75
CA PRO A 181 34.20 1.02 7.55
C PRO A 181 34.49 2.47 7.14
N VAL A 182 34.41 3.39 8.11
CA VAL A 182 34.91 4.75 7.93
C VAL A 182 36.41 4.62 7.69
N LEU A 183 36.86 4.91 6.46
CA LEU A 183 38.27 5.18 6.21
C LEU A 183 38.61 6.42 7.04
N ILE A 184 39.12 6.20 8.25
CA ILE A 184 39.76 7.25 9.02
C ILE A 184 41.06 7.53 8.25
N GLU A 185 41.05 8.59 7.44
CA GLU A 185 42.28 9.20 6.96
C GLU A 185 43.08 9.64 8.20
N VAL A 186 44.18 8.93 8.45
CA VAL A 186 45.23 9.33 9.40
C VAL A 186 46.33 10.01 8.62
#